data_AF-A0A968L4I8-F1
#
_entry.id   AF-A0A968L4I8-F1
#
_cell.length_a   1.000
_cell.length_b   1.000
_cell.length_c   1.000
_cell.angle_alpha   90.00
_cell.angle_beta   90.00
_cell.angle_gamma   90.00
#
_symmetry.space_group_name_H-M   'P 1'
#
loop_
_entity.id
_entity.type
_entity.pdbx_description
1 polymer ?
#
loop_
_entity_poly.entity_id
_entity_poly.type
_entity_poly.pdbx_seq_one_letter_code
_entity_poly.pdbx_strand_id
1 'polypeptide(L)' 'METPVVDPVCGTKLNPGTVTYKYQYLGRTYYFCSLECTIAFDEEPEKYKVDIDMDFPFEESR' A
#
# COMPACT_ATOMS: atom_id res chain seq x y z
N MET A 1 -5.58 -8.90 13.78
CA MET A 1 -6.52 -8.29 12.81
C MET A 1 -5.66 -7.57 11.78
N GLU A 2 -5.80 -7.91 10.51
CA GLU A 2 -5.01 -7.32 9.42
C GLU A 2 -5.45 -5.87 9.22
N THR A 3 -4.53 -4.92 9.17
CA THR A 3 -4.84 -3.51 8.89
C THR A 3 -5.20 -3.38 7.40
N PRO A 4 -6.42 -2.98 7.03
CA PRO A 4 -6.79 -2.81 5.63
C PRO A 4 -5.96 -1.69 5.02
N VAL A 5 -5.38 -1.96 3.85
CA VAL A 5 -4.61 -0.99 3.08
C VAL A 5 -5.54 -0.31 2.08
N VAL A 6 -5.24 0.93 1.72
CA VAL A 6 -6.06 1.68 0.77
C VAL A 6 -5.24 1.87 -0.50
N ASP A 7 -5.84 1.56 -1.64
CA ASP A 7 -5.28 1.87 -2.94
C ASP A 7 -5.21 3.40 -3.10
N PRO A 8 -4.02 4.00 -3.25
CA PRO A 8 -3.89 5.45 -3.31
C PRO A 8 -4.39 6.05 -4.64
N VAL A 9 -4.59 5.23 -5.68
CA VAL A 9 -5.06 5.66 -7.00
C VAL A 9 -6.59 5.74 -7.01
N CYS A 10 -7.27 4.69 -6.56
CA CYS A 10 -8.74 4.62 -6.60
C CYS A 10 -9.43 4.85 -5.25
N GLY A 11 -8.71 4.80 -4.13
CA GLY A 11 -9.26 4.92 -2.78
C GLY A 11 -9.96 3.65 -2.26
N THR A 12 -9.80 2.52 -2.94
CA THR A 12 -10.45 1.26 -2.55
C THR A 12 -9.72 0.61 -1.37
N LYS A 13 -10.49 0.13 -0.38
CA LYS A 13 -9.94 -0.69 0.71
C LYS A 13 -9.61 -2.09 0.21
N LEU A 14 -8.37 -2.49 0.42
CA LEU A 14 -7.82 -3.79 0.05
C LEU A 14 -7.32 -4.49 1.30
N ASN A 15 -7.33 -5.82 1.27
CA ASN A 15 -6.70 -6.60 2.33
C ASN A 15 -5.27 -6.96 1.89
N PRO A 16 -4.22 -6.53 2.63
CA PRO A 16 -2.83 -6.85 2.29
C PRO A 16 -2.53 -8.36 2.27
N GLY A 17 -3.34 -9.17 2.99
CA GLY A 17 -3.20 -10.63 3.00
C GLY A 17 -3.78 -11.34 1.77
N THR A 18 -4.72 -10.70 1.06
CA THR A 18 -5.38 -11.31 -0.12
C THR A 18 -5.03 -10.64 -1.43
N VAL A 19 -4.46 -9.44 -1.39
CA VAL A 19 -4.16 -8.66 -2.59
C VAL A 19 -2.88 -9.18 -3.26
N THR A 20 -2.97 -9.45 -4.56
CA THR A 20 -1.84 -9.97 -5.35
C THR A 20 -0.96 -8.85 -5.89
N TYR A 21 -1.54 -7.69 -6.18
CA TYR A 21 -0.82 -6.55 -6.75
C TYR A 21 -0.20 -5.70 -5.64
N LYS A 22 1.13 -5.77 -5.56
CA LYS A 22 1.96 -5.07 -4.59
C LYS A 22 3.16 -4.48 -5.32
N TYR A 23 3.52 -3.27 -4.93
CA TYR A 23 4.61 -2.52 -5.54
C TYR A 23 5.50 -1.96 -4.44
N GLN A 24 6.81 -2.10 -4.62
CA GLN A 24 7.77 -1.64 -3.64
C GLN A 24 8.38 -0.32 -4.12
N TYR A 25 8.08 0.77 -3.42
CA TYR A 25 8.56 2.11 -3.77
C TYR A 25 9.22 2.76 -2.55
N LEU A 26 10.47 3.19 -2.69
CA LEU A 26 11.26 3.81 -1.62
C LEU A 26 11.30 3.00 -0.31
N GLY A 27 11.33 1.66 -0.43
CA GLY A 27 11.33 0.76 0.74
C GLY A 27 9.97 0.55 1.39
N ARG A 28 8.89 1.12 0.83
CA ARG A 28 7.50 0.92 1.29
C ARG A 28 6.75 -0.02 0.35
N THR A 29 5.87 -0.86 0.88
CA THR A 29 5.01 -1.74 0.09
C THR A 29 3.65 -1.08 -0.09
N TYR A 30 3.33 -0.74 -1.34
CA TYR A 30 2.02 -0.25 -1.77
C TYR A 30 1.20 -1.39 -2.35
N TYR A 31 -0.11 -1.28 -2.22
CA TYR A 31 -1.05 -2.32 -2.63
C TYR A 31 -2.10 -1.73 -3.57
N PHE A 32 -2.40 -2.46 -4.64
CA PHE A 32 -3.28 -2.00 -5.70
C PHE A 32 -4.40 -2.99 -5.97
N CYS A 33 -5.55 -2.47 -6.39
CA CYS A 33 -6.70 -3.30 -6.74
C CYS A 33 -6.45 -4.04 -8.07
N SER A 34 -5.69 -3.42 -8.97
CA SER A 34 -5.49 -3.90 -10.34
C SER A 34 -4.17 -3.38 -10.91
N LEU A 35 -3.72 -4.01 -11.99
CA LEU A 35 -2.50 -3.61 -12.71
C LEU A 35 -2.56 -2.16 -13.19
N GLU A 36 -3.73 -1.69 -13.63
CA GLU A 36 -3.93 -0.31 -14.09
C GLU A 36 -3.61 0.72 -13.00
N CYS A 37 -3.98 0.44 -11.74
CA CYS A 37 -3.64 1.30 -10.60
C CYS A 37 -2.12 1.28 -10.32
N THR A 38 -1.48 0.12 -10.46
CA THR A 38 -0.01 0.05 -10.34
C THR A 38 0.69 0.90 -11.41
N ILE A 39 0.21 0.86 -12.66
CA ILE A 39 0.79 1.66 -13.77
C ILE A 39 0.57 3.16 -13.50
N ALA A 40 -0.66 3.56 -13.14
CA ALA A 40 -0.95 4.96 -12.81
C ALA A 40 -0.10 5.47 -11.64
N PHE A 41 0.15 4.61 -10.65
CA PHE A 41 1.06 4.92 -9.56
C PHE A 41 2.52 4.99 -10.00
N ASP A 42 2.97 4.14 -10.93
CA ASP A 42 4.33 4.19 -11.48
C ASP A 42 4.59 5.47 -12.30
N GLU A 43 3.55 5.99 -12.98
CA GLU A 43 3.62 7.26 -13.72
C GLU A 43 3.67 8.50 -12.80
N GLU A 44 2.86 8.54 -11.72
CA GLU A 44 2.83 9.66 -10.77
C GLU A 44 3.00 9.24 -9.30
N PRO A 45 4.07 8.50 -8.91
CA PRO A 45 4.20 7.95 -7.55
C PRO A 45 4.32 9.06 -6.51
N GLU A 46 4.79 10.24 -6.93
CA GLU A 46 4.97 11.38 -6.05
C GLU A 46 3.69 11.99 -5.52
N LYS A 47 2.59 11.80 -6.26
CA LYS A 47 1.26 12.33 -5.94
C LYS A 47 0.49 11.43 -4.98
N TYR A 48 0.82 10.14 -4.99
CA TYR A 48 0.10 9.08 -4.30
C TYR A 48 0.79 8.61 -3.01
N LYS A 49 2.04 9.02 -2.76
CA LYS A 49 2.85 8.64 -1.60
C LYS A 49 2.46 9.32 -0.27
N VAL A 50 1.21 9.77 -0.12
CA VAL A 50 0.74 10.48 1.08
C VAL A 50 0.66 9.49 2.26
N ASP A 51 1.65 9.64 3.14
CA ASP A 51 1.79 9.16 4.53
C ASP A 51 0.94 7.96 4.94
N ILE A 52 1.44 6.75 4.66
CA ILE A 52 1.11 5.56 5.45
C ILE A 52 2.16 5.38 6.55
N ASP A 53 2.54 6.48 7.20
CA ASP A 53 3.38 6.49 8.40
C ASP A 53 2.48 6.30 9.62
N MET A 54 2.04 5.06 9.83
CA MET A 54 1.80 4.56 11.19
C MET A 54 2.52 3.22 11.31
N ASP A 55 3.83 3.35 11.43
CA ASP A 55 4.68 2.43 12.17
C ASP A 55 3.96 2.10 13.49
N PHE A 56 3.39 0.91 13.56
CA PHE A 56 3.19 0.28 14.86
C PHE A 56 4.35 -0.70 15.01
N PRO A 57 5.36 -0.37 15.83
CA PRO A 57 6.37 -1.35 16.19
C PRO A 57 5.63 -2.46 16.90
N PHE A 58 5.52 -3.63 16.27
CA PHE A 58 5.19 -4.83 17.03
C PHE A 58 6.45 -5.21 17.81
N GLU A 59 6.69 -4.44 18.87
CA GLU A 59 7.38 -4.92 20.04
C GLU A 59 6.56 -6.10 20.59
N GLU A 60 6.93 -7.32 20.21
CA GLU A 60 6.69 -8.47 21.06
C GLU A 60 8.02 -8.98 21.56
N SER A 61 8.48 -8.24 22.56
CA SER A 61 9.23 -8.74 23.70
C SER A 61 8.57 -10.02 24.24
N ARG A 62 9.31 -11.15 24.15
CA ARG A 62 9.15 -12.44 24.85
C ARG A 62 8.59 -13.63 24.07
#